data_AF-A0A7W5HH39-F1
#
_entry.id   AF-A0A7W5HH39-F1
#
_cell.length_a   1.000
_cell.length_b   1.000
_cell.length_c   1.000
_cell.angle_alpha   90.00
_cell.angle_beta   90.00
_cell.angle_gamma   90.00
#
_symmetry.space_group_name_H-M   'P 1'
#
loop_
_entity.id
_entity.type
_entity.pdbx_description
1 polymer ?
#
loop_
_entity_poly.entity_id
_entity_poly.type
_entity_poly.pdbx_seq_one_letter_code
_entity_poly.pdbx_strand_id
1 'polypeptide(L)'
;MSAIPLLRRAIDTRAVEHLIDRTIAEGRLAGAVVLAVYRGQPLFAKAAGVADRERDVPMQQDTLFRLASVSKPLVTATAMALVGRGALELDQPIHRWLAEFRPRLADGRTPDITLRQLLTHTAGLGYRFLEEDTEGPFARAGVSDGMDDSAIDLKENLRRIASVPLLFEPGTSWRYSIAVDVVGGLIEAATGMALPEAVRQLIATPIGIVDTDFHAVDATRLAQPYVLDNEGLRLLREGDVVTPFEGAVGIMYSPARATTPSAFPSGGAGMVGTAPDMLRFLEALRQEKHPGLSPMLIAEMARNQVGQNGPPDAPGFGFGLGFSVLRDAEVAQTPEAAGTWRWGGAYGHSWFVDVARQLTVVAFTNTLYEGMSGRFVSELRDVIYAAIDAERAS
;
A
#
# COMPACT_ATOMS: atom_id res chain seq x y z
N MET A 1 -38.96 25.48 -13.49
CA MET A 1 -38.62 24.62 -14.64
C MET A 1 -37.77 23.49 -14.11
N SER A 2 -38.33 22.29 -14.01
CA SER A 2 -37.61 21.10 -13.53
C SER A 2 -36.74 20.59 -14.68
N ALA A 3 -35.43 20.60 -14.51
CA ALA A 3 -34.50 20.02 -15.48
C ALA A 3 -34.71 18.50 -15.47
N ILE A 4 -35.09 17.95 -16.62
CA ILE A 4 -35.12 16.50 -16.84
C ILE A 4 -33.69 15.98 -16.57
N PRO A 5 -33.48 15.02 -15.67
CA PRO A 5 -32.16 14.42 -15.50
C PRO A 5 -31.82 13.72 -16.81
N LEU A 6 -30.77 14.19 -17.49
CA LEU A 6 -30.18 13.44 -18.60
C LEU A 6 -29.79 12.07 -18.05
N LEU A 7 -30.48 11.01 -18.50
CA LEU A 7 -30.09 9.63 -18.25
C LEU A 7 -28.66 9.46 -18.76
N ARG A 8 -27.69 9.42 -17.85
CA ARG A 8 -26.30 9.10 -18.20
C ARG A 8 -26.26 7.70 -18.79
N ARG A 9 -25.66 7.56 -19.96
CA ARG A 9 -25.46 6.27 -20.61
C ARG A 9 -24.52 5.42 -19.74
N ALA A 10 -24.83 4.14 -19.57
CA ALA A 10 -23.94 3.23 -18.87
C ALA A 10 -22.62 3.07 -19.65
N ILE A 11 -21.49 3.16 -18.95
CA ILE A 11 -20.16 2.94 -19.52
C ILE A 11 -20.01 1.43 -19.79
N ASP A 12 -19.55 1.06 -20.98
CA ASP A 12 -19.32 -0.34 -21.34
C ASP A 12 -18.02 -0.87 -20.72
N THR A 13 -18.14 -1.75 -19.73
CA THR A 13 -17.02 -2.33 -18.99
C THR A 13 -16.62 -3.73 -19.47
N ARG A 14 -17.23 -4.26 -20.55
CA ARG A 14 -16.97 -5.63 -21.02
C ARG A 14 -15.51 -5.89 -21.37
N ALA A 15 -14.82 -4.91 -21.94
CA ALA A 15 -13.39 -5.03 -22.24
C ALA A 15 -12.55 -5.18 -20.96
N VAL A 16 -12.94 -4.49 -19.88
CA VAL A 16 -12.29 -4.60 -18.57
C VAL A 16 -12.51 -5.99 -17.98
N GLU A 17 -13.76 -6.45 -18.01
CA GLU A 17 -14.12 -7.77 -17.50
C GLU A 17 -13.42 -8.89 -18.27
N HIS A 18 -13.36 -8.78 -19.60
CA HIS A 18 -12.68 -9.73 -20.47
C HIS A 18 -11.17 -9.75 -20.23
N LEU A 19 -10.53 -8.59 -19.99
CA LEU A 19 -9.12 -8.53 -19.63
C LEU A 19 -8.83 -9.32 -18.35
N ILE A 20 -9.66 -9.16 -17.32
CA ILE A 20 -9.52 -9.88 -16.04
C ILE A 20 -9.63 -11.40 -16.27
N ASP A 21 -10.65 -11.85 -16.99
CA ASP A 21 -10.86 -13.28 -17.27
C ASP A 21 -9.72 -13.87 -18.11
N ARG A 22 -9.29 -13.13 -19.14
CA ARG A 22 -8.17 -13.52 -20.01
C ARG A 22 -6.88 -13.68 -19.21
N THR A 23 -6.58 -12.74 -18.31
CA THR A 23 -5.37 -12.78 -17.48
C THR A 23 -5.35 -14.01 -16.58
N ILE A 24 -6.50 -14.41 -16.04
CA ILE A 24 -6.64 -15.63 -15.23
C ILE A 24 -6.52 -16.88 -16.12
N ALA A 25 -7.18 -16.90 -17.29
CA ALA A 25 -7.10 -18.01 -18.23
C ALA A 25 -5.69 -18.24 -18.80
N GLU A 26 -4.91 -17.17 -18.95
CA GLU A 26 -3.49 -17.20 -19.33
C GLU A 26 -2.57 -17.71 -18.19
N GLY A 27 -3.11 -17.95 -16.99
CA GLY A 27 -2.33 -18.37 -15.83
C GLY A 27 -1.43 -17.27 -15.28
N ARG A 28 -1.68 -15.99 -15.60
CA ARG A 28 -0.93 -14.86 -15.03
C ARG A 28 -1.42 -14.48 -13.64
N LEU A 29 -2.67 -14.77 -13.31
CA LEU A 29 -3.28 -14.58 -12.00
C LEU A 29 -4.07 -15.84 -11.61
N ALA A 30 -4.06 -16.21 -10.33
CA ALA A 30 -4.95 -17.25 -9.81
C ALA A 30 -6.38 -16.72 -9.59
N GLY A 31 -6.50 -15.53 -8.99
CA GLY A 31 -7.77 -14.83 -8.83
C GLY A 31 -7.59 -13.35 -8.52
N ALA A 32 -8.67 -12.59 -8.67
CA ALA A 32 -8.67 -11.15 -8.42
C ALA A 32 -10.04 -10.63 -7.98
N VAL A 33 -10.02 -9.60 -7.14
CA VAL A 33 -11.15 -8.69 -6.89
C VAL A 33 -10.76 -7.31 -7.41
N VAL A 34 -11.48 -6.84 -8.43
CA VAL A 34 -11.24 -5.55 -9.07
C VAL A 34 -12.50 -4.71 -8.98
N LEU A 35 -12.37 -3.53 -8.38
CA LEU A 35 -13.45 -2.59 -8.15
C LEU A 35 -13.06 -1.22 -8.71
N ALA A 36 -14.01 -0.54 -9.33
CA ALA A 36 -13.82 0.82 -9.78
C ALA A 36 -15.04 1.70 -9.45
N VAL A 37 -14.77 2.93 -9.05
CA VAL A 37 -15.77 3.99 -8.84
C VAL A 37 -15.41 5.16 -9.74
N TYR A 38 -16.37 5.63 -10.53
CA TYR A 38 -16.21 6.79 -11.40
C TYR A 38 -17.27 7.83 -11.10
N ARG A 39 -16.84 9.07 -10.82
CA ARG A 39 -17.70 10.21 -10.44
C ARG A 39 -18.61 9.87 -9.24
N GLY A 40 -18.07 9.11 -8.28
CA GLY A 40 -18.77 8.70 -7.06
C GLY A 40 -19.85 7.62 -7.26
N GLN A 41 -19.91 6.98 -8.44
CA GLN A 41 -20.80 5.85 -8.73
C GLN A 41 -19.97 4.59 -9.04
N PRO A 42 -20.43 3.38 -8.64
CA PRO A 42 -19.78 2.14 -9.05
C PRO A 42 -19.69 2.06 -10.58
N LEU A 43 -18.48 1.88 -11.10
CA LEU A 43 -18.24 1.66 -12.52
C LEU A 43 -18.35 0.17 -12.85
N PHE A 44 -17.64 -0.67 -12.10
CA PHE A 44 -17.80 -2.13 -12.10
C PHE A 44 -17.25 -2.71 -10.79
N ALA A 45 -17.66 -3.95 -10.50
CA ALA A 45 -17.17 -4.74 -9.37
C ALA A 45 -17.10 -6.21 -9.78
N LYS A 46 -15.89 -6.77 -9.84
CA LYS A 46 -15.66 -8.14 -10.33
C LYS A 46 -14.78 -8.92 -9.36
N ALA A 47 -15.26 -10.08 -8.95
CA ALA A 47 -14.44 -11.15 -8.38
C ALA A 47 -14.32 -12.26 -9.43
N ALA A 48 -13.11 -12.75 -9.69
CA ALA A 48 -12.85 -13.76 -10.72
C ALA A 48 -11.70 -14.69 -10.31
N GLY A 49 -11.73 -15.92 -10.83
CA GLY A 49 -10.75 -16.95 -10.53
C GLY A 49 -10.97 -17.59 -9.15
N VAL A 50 -9.89 -18.01 -8.52
CA VAL A 50 -9.93 -18.79 -7.27
C VAL A 50 -9.18 -18.10 -6.14
N ALA A 51 -9.78 -18.14 -4.94
CA ALA A 51 -9.12 -17.74 -3.70
C ALA A 51 -8.15 -18.83 -3.20
N ASP A 52 -8.49 -20.11 -3.42
CA ASP A 52 -7.67 -21.28 -3.13
C ASP A 52 -7.86 -22.30 -4.26
N ARG A 53 -6.88 -22.38 -5.15
CA ARG A 53 -6.85 -23.31 -6.29
C ARG A 53 -6.79 -24.76 -5.85
N GLU A 54 -6.03 -25.06 -4.80
CA GLU A 54 -5.83 -26.42 -4.31
C GLU A 54 -7.11 -27.00 -3.69
N ARG A 55 -8.02 -26.14 -3.23
CA ARG A 55 -9.33 -26.52 -2.66
C ARG A 55 -10.54 -26.13 -3.53
N ASP A 56 -10.31 -25.63 -4.73
CA ASP A 56 -11.35 -25.14 -5.65
C ASP A 56 -12.31 -24.11 -5.00
N VAL A 57 -11.74 -23.20 -4.19
CA VAL A 57 -12.50 -22.12 -3.55
C VAL A 57 -12.59 -20.93 -4.51
N PRO A 58 -13.79 -20.54 -4.97
CA PRO A 58 -13.95 -19.41 -5.88
C PRO A 58 -13.62 -18.10 -5.18
N MET A 59 -13.04 -17.15 -5.94
CA MET A 59 -12.82 -15.79 -5.48
C MET A 59 -14.16 -15.08 -5.24
N GLN A 60 -14.27 -14.36 -4.12
CA GLN A 60 -15.45 -13.57 -3.76
C GLN A 60 -15.07 -12.11 -3.49
N GLN A 61 -16.02 -11.18 -3.57
CA GLN A 61 -15.71 -9.76 -3.34
C GLN A 61 -15.25 -9.45 -1.91
N ASP A 62 -15.70 -10.26 -0.95
CA ASP A 62 -15.33 -10.17 0.47
C ASP A 62 -14.15 -11.08 0.84
N THR A 63 -13.47 -11.69 -0.13
CA THR A 63 -12.22 -12.43 0.12
C THR A 63 -11.19 -11.50 0.79
N LEU A 64 -10.53 -12.01 1.83
CA LEU A 64 -9.48 -11.31 2.55
C LEU A 64 -8.13 -11.54 1.89
N PHE A 65 -7.30 -10.51 1.87
CA PHE A 65 -5.97 -10.50 1.29
C PHE A 65 -4.93 -9.99 2.28
N ARG A 66 -3.72 -10.53 2.20
CA ARG A 66 -2.55 -10.02 2.92
C ARG A 66 -2.08 -8.75 2.22
N LEU A 67 -2.24 -7.59 2.86
CA LEU A 67 -2.15 -6.31 2.17
C LEU A 67 -0.71 -5.90 1.80
N ALA A 68 0.29 -6.42 2.50
CA ALA A 68 1.66 -5.93 2.39
C ALA A 68 1.66 -4.38 2.41
N SER A 69 2.27 -3.76 1.42
CA SER A 69 2.45 -2.30 1.36
C SER A 69 1.15 -1.49 1.17
N VAL A 70 0.01 -2.14 0.92
CA VAL A 70 -1.32 -1.49 0.99
C VAL A 70 -1.69 -1.10 2.44
N SER A 71 -0.97 -1.61 3.45
CA SER A 71 -1.07 -1.15 4.84
C SER A 71 -0.66 0.32 5.02
N LYS A 72 0.31 0.80 4.22
CA LYS A 72 0.98 2.09 4.44
C LYS A 72 0.04 3.30 4.41
N PRO A 73 -0.89 3.44 3.45
CA PRO A 73 -1.85 4.54 3.45
C PRO A 73 -2.74 4.60 4.70
N LEU A 74 -3.17 3.46 5.25
CA LEU A 74 -4.02 3.39 6.44
C LEU A 74 -3.26 3.87 7.68
N VAL A 75 -2.01 3.41 7.85
CA VAL A 75 -1.14 3.85 8.96
C VAL A 75 -0.73 5.31 8.80
N THR A 76 -0.47 5.75 7.56
CA THR A 76 -0.18 7.16 7.25
C THR A 76 -1.38 8.06 7.59
N ALA A 77 -2.58 7.67 7.19
CA ALA A 77 -3.81 8.39 7.55
C ALA A 77 -4.01 8.47 9.07
N THR A 78 -3.68 7.39 9.79
CA THR A 78 -3.72 7.36 11.27
C THR A 78 -2.76 8.39 11.87
N ALA A 79 -1.52 8.44 11.39
CA ALA A 79 -0.54 9.46 11.81
C ALA A 79 -1.01 10.88 11.47
N MET A 80 -1.61 11.08 10.29
CA MET A 80 -2.14 12.38 9.87
C MET A 80 -3.34 12.84 10.68
N ALA A 81 -4.21 11.93 11.12
CA ALA A 81 -5.29 12.24 12.06
C ALA A 81 -4.75 12.71 13.41
N LEU A 82 -3.63 12.13 13.88
CA LEU A 82 -2.92 12.58 15.08
C LEU A 82 -2.23 13.93 14.89
N VAL A 83 -1.70 14.22 13.69
CA VAL A 83 -1.22 15.56 13.34
C VAL A 83 -2.35 16.57 13.40
N GLY A 84 -3.53 16.24 12.86
CA GLY A 84 -4.73 17.09 12.96
C GLY A 84 -5.19 17.38 14.38
N ARG A 85 -4.85 16.50 15.34
CA ARG A 85 -5.15 16.64 16.77
C ARG A 85 -4.01 17.30 17.57
N GLY A 86 -2.88 17.61 16.94
CA GLY A 86 -1.69 18.15 17.60
C GLY A 86 -0.94 17.13 18.48
N ALA A 87 -1.21 15.83 18.33
CA ALA A 87 -0.52 14.77 19.07
C ALA A 87 0.81 14.34 18.41
N LEU A 88 0.91 14.56 17.10
CA LEU A 88 2.12 14.42 16.31
C LEU A 88 2.36 15.70 15.51
N GLU A 89 3.60 15.95 15.10
CA GLU A 89 3.95 17.06 14.21
C GLU A 89 4.79 16.52 13.04
N LEU A 90 4.50 16.98 11.82
CA LEU A 90 5.19 16.50 10.61
C LEU A 90 6.68 16.80 10.62
N ASP A 91 7.06 17.97 11.11
CA ASP A 91 8.40 18.55 10.93
C ASP A 91 9.23 18.59 12.22
N GLN A 92 8.71 18.06 13.33
CA GLN A 92 9.49 17.91 14.55
C GLN A 92 10.30 16.61 14.53
N PRO A 93 11.46 16.59 15.21
CA PRO A 93 12.22 15.37 15.41
C PRO A 93 11.38 14.29 16.10
N ILE A 94 11.28 13.11 15.49
CA ILE A 94 10.49 11.97 15.99
C ILE A 94 10.96 11.48 17.35
N HIS A 95 12.17 11.86 17.72
CA HIS A 95 12.77 11.48 18.95
C HIS A 95 12.09 12.00 20.21
N ARG A 96 11.23 13.00 20.07
CA ARG A 96 10.35 13.46 21.14
C ARG A 96 9.38 12.35 21.60
N TRP A 97 9.03 11.43 20.70
CA TRP A 97 8.18 10.28 20.97
C TRP A 97 9.00 8.99 21.10
N LEU A 98 10.01 8.79 20.23
CA LEU A 98 10.90 7.62 20.26
C LEU A 98 12.33 8.01 20.67
N ALA A 99 12.55 8.18 21.97
CA ALA A 99 13.82 8.67 22.51
C ALA A 99 15.04 7.80 22.12
N GLU A 100 14.87 6.49 22.00
CA GLU A 100 15.94 5.53 21.65
C GLU A 100 16.15 5.35 20.14
N PHE A 101 15.21 5.81 19.29
CA PHE A 101 15.34 5.66 17.84
C PHE A 101 16.29 6.74 17.29
N ARG A 102 17.59 6.41 17.23
CA ARG A 102 18.70 7.29 16.81
C ARG A 102 19.68 6.57 15.88
N PRO A 103 19.24 6.15 14.68
CA PRO A 103 20.17 5.62 13.69
C PRO A 103 21.22 6.68 13.33
N ARG A 104 22.44 6.23 13.10
CA ARG A 104 23.58 7.09 12.77
C ARG A 104 23.84 7.07 11.27
N LEU A 105 24.45 8.11 10.75
CA LEU A 105 25.09 8.07 9.44
C LEU A 105 26.39 7.25 9.52
N ALA A 106 26.93 6.85 8.36
CA ALA A 106 28.19 6.12 8.28
C ALA A 106 29.38 6.88 8.90
N ASP A 107 29.32 8.22 8.94
CA ASP A 107 30.31 9.10 9.57
C ASP A 107 30.13 9.24 11.11
N GLY A 108 29.15 8.54 11.69
CA GLY A 108 28.88 8.50 13.12
C GLY A 108 27.95 9.60 13.65
N ARG A 109 27.57 10.59 12.83
CA ARG A 109 26.59 11.63 13.20
C ARG A 109 25.20 11.01 13.41
N THR A 110 24.42 11.61 14.31
CA THR A 110 23.03 11.22 14.59
C THR A 110 22.12 12.37 14.16
N PRO A 111 21.61 12.38 12.92
CA PRO A 111 20.73 13.44 12.46
C PRO A 111 19.32 13.30 13.06
N ASP A 112 18.57 14.40 13.07
CA ASP A 112 17.15 14.37 13.39
C ASP A 112 16.37 13.80 12.21
N ILE A 113 15.42 12.92 12.51
CA ILE A 113 14.44 12.38 11.55
C ILE A 113 13.08 12.95 11.91
N THR A 114 12.29 13.36 10.92
CA THR A 114 10.92 13.86 11.11
C THR A 114 9.86 12.87 10.64
N LEU A 115 8.61 13.03 11.11
CA LEU A 115 7.48 12.21 10.65
C LEU A 115 7.28 12.37 9.14
N ARG A 116 7.42 13.59 8.60
CA ARG A 116 7.36 13.84 7.16
C ARG A 116 8.34 12.96 6.41
N GLN A 117 9.60 12.93 6.84
CA GLN A 117 10.64 12.14 6.18
C GLN A 117 10.38 10.63 6.24
N LEU A 118 9.75 10.14 7.31
CA LEU A 118 9.31 8.74 7.39
C LEU A 118 8.20 8.45 6.38
N LEU A 119 7.17 9.30 6.35
CA LEU A 119 6.00 9.14 5.47
C LEU A 119 6.33 9.33 3.98
N THR A 120 7.45 10.00 3.67
CA THR A 120 7.91 10.24 2.30
C THR A 120 9.03 9.31 1.84
N HIS A 121 9.49 8.38 2.68
CA HIS A 121 10.66 7.53 2.39
C HIS A 121 11.94 8.33 2.10
N THR A 122 12.13 9.43 2.83
CA THR A 122 13.34 10.28 2.75
C THR A 122 14.12 10.31 4.07
N ALA A 123 13.84 9.40 5.00
CA ALA A 123 14.50 9.34 6.31
C ALA A 123 15.90 8.70 6.29
N GLY A 124 16.39 8.24 5.13
CA GLY A 124 17.66 7.51 5.02
C GLY A 124 17.58 6.03 5.43
N LEU A 125 16.39 5.50 5.71
CA LEU A 125 16.18 4.09 6.05
C LEU A 125 16.15 3.22 4.77
N GLY A 126 16.37 1.91 4.94
CA GLY A 126 16.25 0.91 3.90
C GLY A 126 15.21 -0.17 4.24
N TYR A 127 15.31 -1.30 3.53
CA TYR A 127 14.58 -2.54 3.78
C TYR A 127 15.56 -3.69 3.67
N ARG A 128 15.38 -4.77 4.43
CA ARG A 128 16.23 -5.97 4.31
C ARG A 128 16.07 -6.60 2.92
N PHE A 129 14.83 -6.73 2.43
CA PHE A 129 14.60 -7.32 1.11
C PHE A 129 15.21 -6.54 -0.06
N LEU A 130 15.62 -5.27 0.14
CA LEU A 130 16.28 -4.41 -0.85
C LEU A 130 17.82 -4.43 -0.73
N GLU A 131 18.38 -5.26 0.13
CA GLU A 131 19.83 -5.44 0.22
C GLU A 131 20.33 -6.25 -0.99
N GLU A 132 21.55 -5.95 -1.43
CA GLU A 132 22.23 -6.67 -2.52
C GLU A 132 22.84 -7.99 -2.04
N ASP A 133 23.03 -8.14 -0.72
CA ASP A 133 23.67 -9.28 -0.07
C ASP A 133 22.77 -9.80 1.06
N THR A 134 22.64 -11.12 1.16
CA THR A 134 21.94 -11.83 2.25
C THR A 134 22.49 -11.51 3.63
N GLU A 135 23.74 -11.07 3.71
CA GLU A 135 24.40 -10.64 4.94
C GLU A 135 24.49 -9.12 5.04
N GLY A 136 23.60 -8.36 4.41
CA GLY A 136 23.53 -6.90 4.51
C GLY A 136 23.30 -6.38 5.94
N PRO A 137 23.50 -5.06 6.19
CA PRO A 137 23.31 -4.46 7.51
C PRO A 137 21.97 -4.78 8.21
N PHE A 138 20.84 -4.74 7.49
CA PHE A 138 19.52 -5.06 8.02
C PHE A 138 19.39 -6.56 8.31
N ALA A 139 19.87 -7.43 7.41
CA ALA A 139 19.90 -8.87 7.65
C ALA A 139 20.72 -9.23 8.90
N ARG A 140 21.95 -8.70 9.03
CA ARG A 140 22.82 -8.93 10.21
C ARG A 140 22.24 -8.37 11.51
N ALA A 141 21.51 -7.26 11.44
CA ALA A 141 20.78 -6.71 12.59
C ALA A 141 19.53 -7.54 12.94
N GLY A 142 19.13 -8.49 12.10
CA GLY A 142 17.94 -9.31 12.27
C GLY A 142 16.64 -8.52 12.12
N VAL A 143 16.63 -7.46 11.30
CA VAL A 143 15.42 -6.68 11.03
C VAL A 143 14.40 -7.54 10.29
N SER A 144 13.15 -7.50 10.76
CA SER A 144 11.98 -8.08 10.09
C SER A 144 11.35 -7.01 9.18
N ASP A 145 11.05 -7.38 7.94
CA ASP A 145 10.33 -6.53 6.98
C ASP A 145 8.81 -6.58 7.16
N GLY A 146 8.33 -7.31 8.17
CA GLY A 146 6.90 -7.39 8.53
C GLY A 146 6.07 -8.37 7.72
N MET A 147 6.71 -9.24 6.92
CA MET A 147 6.07 -10.31 6.13
C MET A 147 6.60 -11.71 6.45
N ASP A 148 7.64 -11.80 7.28
CA ASP A 148 8.29 -13.02 7.76
C ASP A 148 7.67 -13.53 9.08
N ASP A 149 8.06 -14.74 9.49
CA ASP A 149 7.65 -15.37 10.76
C ASP A 149 8.55 -14.92 11.92
N SER A 150 8.69 -13.61 12.10
CA SER A 150 9.56 -13.06 13.14
C SER A 150 8.90 -13.15 14.52
N ALA A 151 9.60 -13.75 15.48
CA ALA A 151 9.13 -13.90 16.86
C ALA A 151 9.35 -12.66 17.75
N ILE A 152 9.71 -11.51 17.17
CA ILE A 152 9.98 -10.26 17.90
C ILE A 152 8.74 -9.39 18.03
N ASP A 153 8.73 -8.48 19.00
CA ASP A 153 7.75 -7.40 19.05
C ASP A 153 8.19 -6.19 18.20
N LEU A 154 7.29 -5.23 18.00
CA LEU A 154 7.59 -4.01 17.24
C LEU A 154 8.73 -3.22 17.89
N LYS A 155 8.77 -3.13 19.22
CA LYS A 155 9.80 -2.39 19.96
C LYS A 155 11.20 -2.94 19.69
N GLU A 156 11.36 -4.25 19.70
CA GLU A 156 12.63 -4.91 19.36
C GLU A 156 12.98 -4.69 17.89
N ASN A 157 12.01 -4.75 16.97
CA ASN A 157 12.29 -4.45 15.56
C ASN A 157 12.74 -2.98 15.37
N LEU A 158 12.12 -2.03 16.06
CA LEU A 158 12.54 -0.62 16.06
C LEU A 158 13.96 -0.44 16.59
N ARG A 159 14.34 -1.17 17.64
CA ARG A 159 15.72 -1.16 18.17
C ARG A 159 16.71 -1.70 17.12
N ARG A 160 16.35 -2.76 16.40
CA ARG A 160 17.17 -3.33 15.31
C ARG A 160 17.32 -2.36 14.15
N ILE A 161 16.22 -1.74 13.70
CA ILE A 161 16.24 -0.72 12.66
C ILE A 161 17.14 0.46 13.07
N ALA A 162 17.01 0.95 14.31
CA ALA A 162 17.82 2.05 14.83
C ALA A 162 19.32 1.71 14.94
N SER A 163 19.69 0.43 14.96
CA SER A 163 21.08 0.00 15.00
C SER A 163 21.77 0.01 13.63
N VAL A 164 20.99 0.08 12.54
CA VAL A 164 21.51 0.10 11.18
C VAL A 164 21.83 1.54 10.77
N PRO A 165 23.01 1.82 10.17
CA PRO A 165 23.33 3.15 9.68
C PRO A 165 22.36 3.63 8.59
N LEU A 166 22.03 4.91 8.63
CA LEU A 166 21.30 5.59 7.56
C LEU A 166 22.11 5.58 6.27
N LEU A 167 21.41 5.38 5.15
CA LEU A 167 21.96 5.31 3.81
C LEU A 167 22.33 6.69 3.25
N PHE A 168 21.66 7.73 3.74
CA PHE A 168 21.89 9.13 3.38
C PHE A 168 21.32 10.06 4.45
N GLU A 169 21.69 11.34 4.39
CA GLU A 169 21.19 12.39 5.28
C GLU A 169 19.65 12.54 5.12
N PRO A 170 18.87 12.52 6.20
CA PRO A 170 17.41 12.66 6.10
C PRO A 170 16.98 13.91 5.30
N GLY A 171 16.11 13.69 4.32
CA GLY A 171 15.56 14.73 3.44
C GLY A 171 16.36 15.02 2.17
N THR A 172 17.57 14.47 2.00
CA THR A 172 18.40 14.77 0.81
C THR A 172 18.13 13.85 -0.37
N SER A 173 17.64 12.63 -0.12
CA SER A 173 17.38 11.60 -1.14
C SER A 173 16.12 10.82 -0.81
N TRP A 174 15.67 9.99 -1.76
CA TRP A 174 14.54 9.10 -1.60
C TRP A 174 14.98 7.64 -1.74
N ARG A 175 14.51 6.79 -0.83
CA ARG A 175 14.62 5.33 -0.96
C ARG A 175 13.50 4.66 -0.21
N TYR A 176 12.78 3.77 -0.89
CA TYR A 176 11.74 2.98 -0.28
C TYR A 176 12.26 2.19 0.93
N SER A 177 11.51 2.21 2.04
CA SER A 177 12.07 1.83 3.34
C SER A 177 11.03 1.33 4.34
N ILE A 178 11.51 0.70 5.41
CA ILE A 178 10.75 0.26 6.58
C ILE A 178 10.15 1.39 7.45
N ALA A 179 10.34 2.65 7.06
CA ALA A 179 9.91 3.84 7.79
C ALA A 179 8.46 3.81 8.34
N VAL A 180 7.51 3.19 7.64
CA VAL A 180 6.10 3.17 8.10
C VAL A 180 5.89 2.25 9.32
N ASP A 181 6.76 1.26 9.54
CA ASP A 181 6.80 0.50 10.80
C ASP A 181 7.26 1.39 11.96
N VAL A 182 8.21 2.31 11.70
CA VAL A 182 8.62 3.35 12.65
C VAL A 182 7.48 4.30 12.95
N VAL A 183 6.69 4.69 11.93
CA VAL A 183 5.45 5.47 12.14
C VAL A 183 4.46 4.71 13.01
N GLY A 184 4.35 3.39 12.86
CA GLY A 184 3.58 2.54 13.77
C GLY A 184 3.99 2.73 15.23
N GLY A 185 5.30 2.66 15.51
CA GLY A 185 5.85 2.93 16.85
C GLY A 185 5.60 4.35 17.35
N LEU A 186 5.65 5.36 16.46
CA LEU A 186 5.30 6.75 16.80
C LEU A 186 3.83 6.86 17.24
N ILE A 187 2.92 6.19 16.53
CA ILE A 187 1.49 6.18 16.86
C ILE A 187 1.27 5.57 18.24
N GLU A 188 1.90 4.43 18.54
CA GLU A 188 1.79 3.80 19.86
C GLU A 188 2.34 4.70 20.96
N ALA A 189 3.51 5.31 20.74
CA ALA A 189 4.12 6.21 21.72
C ALA A 189 3.30 7.49 21.96
N ALA A 190 2.70 8.07 20.91
CA ALA A 190 1.93 9.31 21.01
C ALA A 190 0.54 9.12 21.63
N THR A 191 -0.03 7.91 21.53
CA THR A 191 -1.41 7.64 21.96
C THR A 191 -1.51 6.76 23.19
N GLY A 192 -0.49 5.94 23.47
CA GLY A 192 -0.56 4.85 24.44
C GLY A 192 -1.45 3.67 23.99
N MET A 193 -1.97 3.70 22.76
CA MET A 193 -2.77 2.62 22.17
C MET A 193 -1.88 1.66 21.38
N ALA A 194 -2.26 0.39 21.29
CA ALA A 194 -1.66 -0.51 20.31
C ALA A 194 -2.01 -0.03 18.88
N LEU A 195 -1.09 -0.22 17.93
CA LEU A 195 -1.30 0.23 16.54
C LEU A 195 -2.62 -0.25 15.90
N PRO A 196 -3.04 -1.52 16.04
CA PRO A 196 -4.33 -1.98 15.51
C PRO A 196 -5.51 -1.16 16.03
N GLU A 197 -5.48 -0.80 17.32
CA GLU A 197 -6.56 -0.04 17.94
C GLU A 197 -6.58 1.42 17.47
N ALA A 198 -5.41 2.04 17.32
CA ALA A 198 -5.32 3.39 16.77
C ALA A 198 -5.85 3.44 15.32
N VAL A 199 -5.48 2.48 14.47
CA VAL A 199 -5.99 2.40 13.09
C VAL A 199 -7.52 2.20 13.09
N ARG A 200 -8.03 1.28 13.93
CA ARG A 200 -9.46 0.99 14.04
C ARG A 200 -10.26 2.21 14.47
N GLN A 201 -9.89 2.83 15.59
CA GLN A 201 -10.62 3.96 16.17
C GLN A 201 -10.53 5.23 15.33
N LEU A 202 -9.34 5.54 14.81
CA LEU A 202 -9.10 6.82 14.16
C LEU A 202 -9.46 6.82 12.68
N ILE A 203 -9.34 5.66 12.01
CA ILE A 203 -9.52 5.54 10.56
C ILE A 203 -10.63 4.56 10.20
N ALA A 204 -10.60 3.31 10.67
CA ALA A 204 -11.48 2.27 10.13
C ALA A 204 -12.95 2.47 10.51
N THR A 205 -13.23 2.56 11.82
CA THR A 205 -14.59 2.67 12.37
C THR A 205 -15.35 3.91 11.89
N PRO A 206 -14.76 5.12 11.83
CA PRO A 206 -15.50 6.32 11.43
C PRO A 206 -16.06 6.29 10.01
N ILE A 207 -15.46 5.49 9.12
CA ILE A 207 -15.98 5.29 7.77
C ILE A 207 -16.64 3.93 7.58
N GLY A 208 -16.61 3.03 8.56
CA GLY A 208 -17.28 1.72 8.50
C GLY A 208 -16.49 0.66 7.74
N ILE A 209 -15.17 0.66 7.89
CA ILE A 209 -14.29 -0.47 7.51
C ILE A 209 -14.36 -1.50 8.64
N VAL A 210 -14.63 -2.75 8.28
CA VAL A 210 -14.91 -3.82 9.27
C VAL A 210 -14.07 -5.08 9.08
N ASP A 211 -13.53 -5.29 7.88
CA ASP A 211 -12.81 -6.51 7.52
C ASP A 211 -11.30 -6.26 7.32
N THR A 212 -10.78 -5.12 7.79
CA THR A 212 -9.37 -4.74 7.65
C THR A 212 -8.71 -4.53 9.00
N ASP A 213 -7.68 -5.33 9.30
CA ASP A 213 -6.95 -5.34 10.58
C ASP A 213 -5.51 -5.89 10.40
N PHE A 214 -4.74 -6.06 11.48
CA PHE A 214 -3.40 -6.67 11.45
C PHE A 214 -3.41 -8.21 11.47
N HIS A 215 -4.59 -8.81 11.58
CA HIS A 215 -4.83 -10.24 11.42
C HIS A 215 -6.12 -10.45 10.63
N ALA A 216 -6.26 -11.63 10.00
CA ALA A 216 -7.50 -11.99 9.33
C ALA A 216 -8.66 -12.05 10.34
N VAL A 217 -9.68 -11.23 10.11
CA VAL A 217 -10.91 -11.23 10.92
C VAL A 217 -11.70 -12.54 10.79
N ASP A 218 -11.53 -13.23 9.66
CA ASP A 218 -12.05 -14.55 9.39
C ASP A 218 -11.06 -15.32 8.49
N ALA A 219 -10.30 -16.24 9.08
CA ALA A 219 -9.30 -17.01 8.35
C ALA A 219 -9.90 -17.87 7.22
N THR A 220 -11.19 -18.19 7.25
CA THR A 220 -11.84 -18.99 6.19
C THR A 220 -12.05 -18.21 4.90
N ARG A 221 -12.06 -16.88 4.97
CA ARG A 221 -12.16 -15.95 3.82
C ARG A 221 -10.78 -15.58 3.23
N LEU A 222 -9.68 -16.00 3.85
CA LEU A 222 -8.33 -15.58 3.48
C LEU A 222 -7.84 -16.30 2.21
N ALA A 223 -7.54 -15.54 1.16
CA ALA A 223 -6.98 -16.09 -0.07
C ALA A 223 -5.61 -16.75 0.16
N GLN A 224 -5.36 -17.84 -0.53
CA GLN A 224 -4.04 -18.42 -0.67
C GLN A 224 -3.19 -17.56 -1.61
N PRO A 225 -1.95 -17.17 -1.23
CA PRO A 225 -1.06 -16.40 -2.09
C PRO A 225 -0.29 -17.31 -3.05
N TYR A 226 -0.15 -16.88 -4.30
CA TYR A 226 0.55 -17.60 -5.36
C TYR A 226 1.75 -16.81 -5.87
N VAL A 227 2.76 -17.52 -6.34
CA VAL A 227 3.91 -16.98 -7.07
C VAL A 227 3.77 -17.40 -8.52
N LEU A 228 3.94 -16.44 -9.44
CA LEU A 228 4.15 -16.73 -10.85
C LEU A 228 5.65 -16.89 -11.10
N ASP A 229 6.09 -18.11 -11.42
CA ASP A 229 7.47 -18.41 -11.82
C ASP A 229 7.53 -18.95 -13.26
N ASN A 230 8.70 -19.41 -13.69
CA ASN A 230 8.91 -19.92 -15.06
C ASN A 230 8.13 -21.21 -15.35
N GLU A 231 7.72 -21.96 -14.33
CA GLU A 231 6.91 -23.19 -14.45
C GLU A 231 5.40 -22.89 -14.34
N GLY A 232 5.03 -21.65 -14.01
CA GLY A 232 3.67 -21.16 -13.91
C GLY A 232 3.28 -20.77 -12.49
N LEU A 233 1.98 -20.83 -12.18
CA LEU A 233 1.48 -20.48 -10.86
C LEU A 233 1.72 -21.61 -9.86
N ARG A 234 2.41 -21.30 -8.76
CA ARG A 234 2.53 -22.19 -7.60
C ARG A 234 2.09 -21.49 -6.31
N LEU A 235 1.64 -22.28 -5.35
CA LEU A 235 1.34 -21.79 -4.01
C LEU A 235 2.62 -21.23 -3.36
N LEU A 236 2.53 -20.06 -2.73
CA LEU A 236 3.58 -19.47 -1.91
C LEU A 236 3.66 -20.24 -0.58
N ARG A 237 4.86 -20.68 -0.20
CA ARG A 237 5.10 -21.50 1.00
C ARG A 237 5.73 -20.67 2.12
N GLU A 238 5.62 -21.17 3.34
CA GLU A 238 6.33 -20.60 4.49
C GLU A 238 7.84 -20.59 4.24
N GLY A 239 8.47 -19.43 4.47
CA GLY A 239 9.91 -19.24 4.30
C GLY A 239 10.35 -19.03 2.85
N ASP A 240 9.43 -19.02 1.88
CA ASP A 240 9.78 -18.68 0.50
C ASP A 240 10.38 -17.27 0.44
N VAL A 241 11.51 -17.16 -0.25
CA VAL A 241 12.13 -15.87 -0.58
C VAL A 241 11.87 -15.57 -2.04
N VAL A 242 11.14 -14.48 -2.33
CA VAL A 242 10.77 -14.10 -3.69
C VAL A 242 11.19 -12.67 -3.98
N THR A 243 11.99 -12.49 -5.03
CA THR A 243 12.60 -11.20 -5.40
C THR A 243 11.62 -10.31 -6.19
N PRO A 244 11.23 -9.12 -5.67
CA PRO A 244 10.35 -8.19 -6.39
C PRO A 244 11.06 -7.37 -7.47
N PHE A 245 12.37 -7.17 -7.33
CA PHE A 245 13.19 -6.32 -8.20
C PHE A 245 14.54 -6.99 -8.46
N GLU A 246 15.03 -6.91 -9.69
CA GLU A 246 16.35 -7.43 -10.03
C GLU A 246 17.45 -6.84 -9.12
N GLY A 247 18.40 -7.67 -8.69
CA GLY A 247 19.50 -7.27 -7.81
C GLY A 247 19.17 -7.21 -6.31
N ALA A 248 17.90 -7.39 -5.92
CA ALA A 248 17.49 -7.42 -4.52
C ALA A 248 17.47 -8.86 -3.96
N VAL A 249 17.82 -9.03 -2.68
CA VAL A 249 17.85 -10.36 -2.04
C VAL A 249 16.47 -11.03 -1.98
N GLY A 250 15.41 -10.23 -1.97
CA GLY A 250 14.03 -10.69 -2.00
C GLY A 250 13.34 -10.72 -0.65
N ILE A 251 12.02 -10.86 -0.69
CA ILE A 251 11.15 -10.82 0.47
C ILE A 251 10.99 -12.25 1.00
N MET A 252 11.30 -12.47 2.27
CA MET A 252 10.94 -13.69 2.97
C MET A 252 9.47 -13.62 3.41
N TYR A 253 8.68 -14.59 2.98
CA TYR A 253 7.25 -14.63 3.25
C TYR A 253 6.88 -15.69 4.28
N SER A 254 5.97 -15.31 5.17
CA SER A 254 5.19 -16.21 6.00
C SER A 254 3.69 -15.94 5.78
N PRO A 255 3.03 -16.71 4.91
CA PRO A 255 1.58 -16.65 4.78
C PRO A 255 0.84 -16.81 6.12
N ALA A 256 1.31 -17.67 7.03
CA ALA A 256 0.70 -17.94 8.33
C ALA A 256 0.66 -16.71 9.25
N ARG A 257 1.58 -15.74 9.08
CA ARG A 257 1.62 -14.47 9.84
C ARG A 257 0.26 -13.77 9.92
N ALA A 258 -0.52 -13.80 8.84
CA ALA A 258 -1.84 -13.20 8.75
C ALA A 258 -2.86 -13.74 9.76
N THR A 259 -2.60 -14.93 10.32
CA THR A 259 -3.44 -15.62 11.30
C THR A 259 -2.74 -15.84 12.64
N THR A 260 -1.52 -15.33 12.81
CA THR A 260 -0.71 -15.51 14.03
C THR A 260 -0.91 -14.33 14.98
N PRO A 261 -1.64 -14.48 16.12
CA PRO A 261 -1.96 -13.34 16.99
C PRO A 261 -0.76 -12.69 17.69
N SER A 262 0.37 -13.41 17.78
CA SER A 262 1.61 -12.89 18.36
C SER A 262 2.47 -12.10 17.37
N ALA A 263 2.13 -12.11 16.08
CA ALA A 263 2.86 -11.32 15.09
C ALA A 263 2.65 -9.83 15.37
N PHE A 264 3.74 -9.07 15.53
CA PHE A 264 3.64 -7.64 15.82
C PHE A 264 2.93 -6.87 14.69
N PRO A 265 2.27 -5.75 14.97
CA PRO A 265 1.57 -4.97 13.94
C PRO A 265 2.57 -4.19 13.07
N SER A 266 3.01 -4.78 11.96
CA SER A 266 3.88 -4.11 10.98
C SER A 266 3.11 -3.05 10.22
N GLY A 267 3.35 -1.77 10.52
CA GLY A 267 2.65 -0.68 9.86
C GLY A 267 2.93 -0.59 8.35
N GLY A 268 4.11 -1.07 7.92
CA GLY A 268 4.49 -1.09 6.52
C GLY A 268 3.91 -2.26 5.72
N ALA A 269 3.64 -3.41 6.33
CA ALA A 269 3.32 -4.62 5.56
C ALA A 269 2.33 -5.62 6.21
N GLY A 270 1.95 -5.41 7.46
CA GLY A 270 1.36 -6.47 8.29
C GLY A 270 -0.15 -6.62 8.24
N MET A 271 -0.89 -5.77 7.51
CA MET A 271 -2.35 -5.80 7.54
C MET A 271 -2.95 -6.88 6.61
N VAL A 272 -4.19 -7.26 6.92
CA VAL A 272 -5.10 -8.08 6.14
C VAL A 272 -6.36 -7.26 5.88
N GLY A 273 -6.96 -7.35 4.68
CA GLY A 273 -8.17 -6.61 4.37
C GLY A 273 -8.83 -7.02 3.07
N THR A 274 -9.89 -6.31 2.69
CA THR A 274 -10.67 -6.59 1.47
C THR A 274 -10.55 -5.43 0.47
N ALA A 275 -10.79 -5.72 -0.81
CA ALA A 275 -10.85 -4.67 -1.83
C ALA A 275 -11.97 -3.65 -1.57
N PRO A 276 -13.20 -4.04 -1.14
CA PRO A 276 -14.25 -3.10 -0.75
C PRO A 276 -13.84 -2.13 0.37
N ASP A 277 -13.17 -2.61 1.42
CA ASP A 277 -12.69 -1.76 2.51
C ASP A 277 -11.63 -0.77 2.03
N MET A 278 -10.69 -1.21 1.20
CA MET A 278 -9.68 -0.31 0.63
C MET A 278 -10.30 0.72 -0.31
N LEU A 279 -11.27 0.33 -1.15
CA LEU A 279 -12.01 1.25 -2.01
C LEU A 279 -12.74 2.30 -1.17
N ARG A 280 -13.37 1.88 -0.07
CA ARG A 280 -14.07 2.76 0.87
C ARG A 280 -13.14 3.77 1.55
N PHE A 281 -11.95 3.33 1.96
CA PHE A 281 -10.90 4.20 2.49
C PHE A 281 -10.48 5.25 1.46
N LEU A 282 -10.13 4.83 0.24
CA LEU A 282 -9.68 5.74 -0.81
C LEU A 282 -10.77 6.73 -1.22
N GLU A 283 -12.03 6.29 -1.34
CA GLU A 283 -13.15 7.16 -1.65
C GLU A 283 -13.45 8.16 -0.52
N ALA A 284 -13.30 7.77 0.75
CA ALA A 284 -13.44 8.69 1.87
C ALA A 284 -12.39 9.81 1.83
N LEU A 285 -11.16 9.50 1.41
CA LEU A 285 -10.12 10.51 1.19
C LEU A 285 -10.40 11.36 -0.06
N ARG A 286 -10.66 10.74 -1.22
CA ARG A 286 -10.92 11.45 -2.49
C ARG A 286 -12.11 12.41 -2.40
N GLN A 287 -13.13 12.04 -1.63
CA GLN A 287 -14.33 12.87 -1.42
C GLN A 287 -14.22 13.80 -0.21
N GLU A 288 -13.10 13.77 0.52
CA GLU A 288 -12.87 14.57 1.74
C GLU A 288 -13.94 14.33 2.83
N LYS A 289 -14.43 13.09 2.92
CA LYS A 289 -15.52 12.69 3.83
C LYS A 289 -15.05 11.93 5.06
N HIS A 290 -13.75 11.78 5.26
CA HIS A 290 -13.24 11.13 6.45
C HIS A 290 -13.30 12.09 7.65
N PRO A 291 -14.06 11.80 8.72
CA PRO A 291 -14.29 12.76 9.82
C PRO A 291 -13.03 13.08 10.64
N GLY A 292 -12.05 12.17 10.65
CA GLY A 292 -10.76 12.37 11.32
C GLY A 292 -9.69 13.11 10.50
N LEU A 293 -9.97 13.44 9.23
CA LEU A 293 -9.01 14.08 8.33
C LEU A 293 -9.66 15.25 7.60
N SER A 294 -9.20 16.46 7.89
CA SER A 294 -9.68 17.66 7.19
C SER A 294 -9.25 17.66 5.71
N PRO A 295 -9.96 18.39 4.83
CA PRO A 295 -9.53 18.62 3.45
C PRO A 295 -8.08 19.08 3.33
N MET A 296 -7.63 19.95 4.25
CA MET A 296 -6.25 20.44 4.29
C MET A 296 -5.23 19.32 4.54
N LEU A 297 -5.53 18.39 5.47
CA LEU A 297 -4.64 17.25 5.74
C LEU A 297 -4.60 16.28 4.56
N ILE A 298 -5.73 16.04 3.91
CA ILE A 298 -5.81 15.17 2.72
C ILE A 298 -5.04 15.81 1.56
N ALA A 299 -5.21 17.12 1.33
CA ALA A 299 -4.43 17.85 0.34
C ALA A 299 -2.92 17.79 0.64
N GLU A 300 -2.53 17.85 1.91
CA GLU A 300 -1.14 17.72 2.33
C GLU A 300 -0.59 16.30 2.10
N MET A 301 -1.41 15.25 2.29
CA MET A 301 -1.03 13.88 1.92
C MET A 301 -0.82 13.74 0.40
N ALA A 302 -1.68 14.36 -0.39
CA ALA A 302 -1.69 14.31 -1.85
C ALA A 302 -0.65 15.21 -2.53
N ARG A 303 -0.02 16.13 -1.79
CA ARG A 303 1.00 17.05 -2.32
C ARG A 303 2.29 16.29 -2.62
N ASN A 304 2.97 16.61 -3.72
CA ASN A 304 4.32 16.11 -3.95
C ASN A 304 5.28 16.70 -2.89
N GLN A 305 5.78 15.84 -2.00
CA GLN A 305 6.63 16.22 -0.87
C GLN A 305 8.13 16.21 -1.20
N VAL A 306 8.51 15.53 -2.28
CA VAL A 306 9.91 15.19 -2.58
C VAL A 306 10.47 15.97 -3.78
N GLY A 307 9.68 16.87 -4.38
CA GLY A 307 10.11 17.68 -5.50
C GLY A 307 10.52 16.82 -6.70
N GLN A 308 11.76 16.97 -7.15
CA GLN A 308 12.37 16.16 -8.22
C GLN A 308 13.08 14.90 -7.69
N ASN A 309 13.31 14.81 -6.38
CA ASN A 309 13.99 13.69 -5.72
C ASN A 309 13.00 12.54 -5.44
N GLY A 310 12.09 12.28 -6.36
CA GLY A 310 11.10 11.21 -6.24
C GLY A 310 11.71 9.82 -6.47
N PRO A 311 10.86 8.78 -6.51
CA PRO A 311 11.31 7.42 -6.85
C PRO A 311 12.07 7.42 -8.18
N PRO A 312 13.33 6.96 -8.22
CA PRO A 312 14.16 7.06 -9.42
C PRO A 312 13.64 6.18 -10.56
N ASP A 313 13.04 5.04 -10.24
CA ASP A 313 12.55 4.05 -11.21
C ASP A 313 11.10 4.31 -11.68
N ALA A 314 10.51 5.44 -11.28
CA ALA A 314 9.17 5.85 -11.69
C ALA A 314 9.19 7.29 -12.23
N PRO A 315 9.77 7.52 -13.42
CA PRO A 315 9.84 8.85 -14.01
C PRO A 315 8.42 9.44 -14.16
N GLY A 316 8.29 10.74 -13.93
CA GLY A 316 7.00 11.43 -13.90
C GLY A 316 6.24 11.30 -12.57
N PHE A 317 6.64 10.40 -11.67
CA PHE A 317 6.07 10.32 -10.31
C PHE A 317 6.93 11.09 -9.30
N GLY A 318 6.26 11.56 -8.26
CA GLY A 318 6.83 12.00 -6.99
C GLY A 318 6.27 11.15 -5.86
N PHE A 319 6.38 11.66 -4.64
CA PHE A 319 5.88 10.95 -3.47
C PHE A 319 5.17 11.92 -2.52
N GLY A 320 3.96 11.55 -2.11
CA GLY A 320 3.16 12.24 -1.11
C GLY A 320 3.43 11.72 0.29
N LEU A 321 2.46 11.85 1.19
CA LEU A 321 2.52 11.18 2.49
C LEU A 321 1.83 9.82 2.37
N GLY A 322 2.63 8.75 2.27
CA GLY A 322 2.16 7.36 2.26
C GLY A 322 1.91 6.72 0.90
N PHE A 323 1.94 7.48 -0.21
CA PHE A 323 1.73 6.97 -1.57
C PHE A 323 2.41 7.82 -2.63
N SER A 324 2.59 7.29 -3.84
CA SER A 324 3.15 8.05 -4.95
C SER A 324 2.11 9.01 -5.54
N VAL A 325 2.60 10.13 -6.09
CA VAL A 325 1.77 11.16 -6.71
C VAL A 325 2.29 11.42 -8.11
N LEU A 326 1.43 11.28 -9.12
CA LEU A 326 1.79 11.58 -10.50
C LEU A 326 2.05 13.08 -10.66
N ARG A 327 3.22 13.45 -11.20
CA ARG A 327 3.61 14.84 -11.47
C ARG A 327 3.44 15.19 -12.93
N ASP A 328 3.88 14.28 -13.80
CA ASP A 328 3.91 14.48 -15.24
C ASP A 328 3.45 13.19 -15.95
N ALA A 329 2.27 13.27 -16.57
CA ALA A 329 1.63 12.15 -17.25
C ALA A 329 2.32 11.78 -18.57
N GLU A 330 2.94 12.75 -19.25
CA GLU A 330 3.65 12.52 -20.51
C GLU A 330 4.93 11.74 -20.24
N VAL A 331 5.71 12.19 -19.24
CA VAL A 331 6.92 11.49 -18.81
C VAL A 331 6.60 10.09 -18.28
N ALA A 332 5.51 9.94 -17.53
CA ALA A 332 5.06 8.65 -16.99
C ALA A 332 4.33 7.77 -18.03
N GLN A 333 4.11 8.26 -19.26
CA GLN A 333 3.41 7.57 -20.34
C GLN A 333 2.08 6.94 -19.88
N THR A 334 1.25 7.75 -19.24
CA THR A 334 0.01 7.28 -18.61
C THR A 334 -1.19 8.15 -19.01
N PRO A 335 -2.40 7.57 -19.17
CA PRO A 335 -3.63 8.34 -19.38
C PRO A 335 -4.13 9.05 -18.10
N GLU A 336 -3.54 8.72 -16.94
CA GLU A 336 -3.85 9.32 -15.65
C GLU A 336 -3.52 10.82 -15.62
N ALA A 337 -4.33 11.61 -14.91
CA ALA A 337 -4.07 13.03 -14.72
C ALA A 337 -3.02 13.28 -13.63
N ALA A 338 -2.24 14.36 -13.79
CA ALA A 338 -1.34 14.84 -12.74
C ALA A 338 -2.10 15.03 -11.41
N GLY A 339 -1.47 14.64 -10.30
CA GLY A 339 -2.08 14.55 -8.98
C GLY A 339 -2.68 13.18 -8.66
N THR A 340 -2.68 12.21 -9.59
CA THR A 340 -3.13 10.83 -9.33
C THR A 340 -2.30 10.18 -8.22
N TRP A 341 -2.98 9.59 -7.24
CA TRP A 341 -2.37 8.83 -6.15
C TRP A 341 -2.22 7.38 -6.56
N ARG A 342 -1.09 6.73 -6.28
CA ARG A 342 -0.92 5.30 -6.55
C ARG A 342 -0.11 4.60 -5.48
N TRP A 343 -0.43 3.33 -5.28
CA TRP A 343 0.43 2.41 -4.56
C TRP A 343 0.07 0.96 -4.87
N GLY A 344 0.72 0.03 -4.17
CA GLY A 344 0.48 -1.39 -4.32
C GLY A 344 0.93 -2.22 -3.13
N GLY A 345 0.91 -3.53 -3.29
CA GLY A 345 1.26 -4.50 -2.26
C GLY A 345 1.95 -5.72 -2.86
N ALA A 346 3.00 -6.17 -2.19
CA ALA A 346 3.86 -7.26 -2.63
C ALA A 346 3.08 -8.55 -2.95
N TYR A 347 2.00 -8.85 -2.22
CA TYR A 347 1.13 -10.01 -2.49
C TYR A 347 0.33 -9.95 -3.81
N GLY A 348 0.50 -8.90 -4.62
CA GLY A 348 -0.15 -8.77 -5.93
C GLY A 348 -1.28 -7.74 -5.94
N HIS A 349 -1.04 -6.55 -5.37
CA HIS A 349 -2.08 -5.53 -5.28
C HIS A 349 -1.64 -4.24 -5.95
N SER A 350 -2.61 -3.55 -6.56
CA SER A 350 -2.44 -2.21 -7.06
C SER A 350 -3.73 -1.41 -6.87
N TRP A 351 -3.59 -0.11 -6.66
CA TRP A 351 -4.71 0.81 -6.65
C TRP A 351 -4.25 2.18 -7.15
N PHE A 352 -5.21 2.95 -7.67
CA PHE A 352 -4.97 4.36 -7.99
C PHE A 352 -6.21 5.21 -7.78
N VAL A 353 -5.98 6.50 -7.54
CA VAL A 353 -7.01 7.52 -7.37
C VAL A 353 -6.68 8.70 -8.28
N ASP A 354 -7.36 8.80 -9.41
CA ASP A 354 -7.30 10.00 -10.25
C ASP A 354 -8.38 10.99 -9.77
N VAL A 355 -7.92 11.96 -8.97
CA VAL A 355 -8.79 12.98 -8.36
C VAL A 355 -9.45 13.85 -9.43
N ALA A 356 -8.74 14.22 -10.49
CA ALA A 356 -9.23 15.11 -11.53
C ALA A 356 -10.30 14.42 -12.40
N ARG A 357 -10.12 13.13 -12.68
CA ARG A 357 -11.11 12.30 -13.39
C ARG A 357 -12.20 11.77 -12.45
N GLN A 358 -12.06 11.91 -11.14
CA GLN A 358 -12.93 11.31 -10.12
C GLN A 358 -13.04 9.79 -10.27
N LEU A 359 -11.90 9.13 -10.56
CA LEU A 359 -11.79 7.70 -10.75
C LEU A 359 -10.97 7.09 -9.63
N THR A 360 -11.51 6.08 -8.96
CA THR A 360 -10.78 5.25 -8.00
C THR A 360 -10.86 3.81 -8.45
N VAL A 361 -9.71 3.13 -8.50
CA VAL A 361 -9.61 1.71 -8.86
C VAL A 361 -8.81 0.98 -7.80
N VAL A 362 -9.33 -0.18 -7.38
CA VAL A 362 -8.67 -1.13 -6.48
C VAL A 362 -8.63 -2.49 -7.17
N ALA A 363 -7.44 -3.06 -7.30
CA ALA A 363 -7.22 -4.38 -7.86
C ALA A 363 -6.41 -5.23 -6.88
N PHE A 364 -7.09 -6.10 -6.13
CA PHE A 364 -6.44 -7.06 -5.26
C PHE A 364 -6.40 -8.41 -5.94
N THR A 365 -5.20 -8.93 -6.19
CA THR A 365 -4.99 -10.30 -6.65
C THR A 365 -4.35 -11.11 -5.54
N ASN A 366 -4.30 -12.43 -5.71
CA ASN A 366 -3.54 -13.32 -4.85
C ASN A 366 -2.29 -13.86 -5.57
N THR A 367 -1.65 -13.06 -6.45
CA THR A 367 -0.51 -13.50 -7.25
C THR A 367 0.62 -12.46 -7.28
N LEU A 368 1.75 -12.85 -6.70
CA LEU A 368 3.03 -12.14 -6.74
C LEU A 368 3.67 -12.26 -8.14
N TYR A 369 4.28 -11.25 -8.74
CA TYR A 369 4.08 -9.81 -8.56
C TYR A 369 3.23 -9.22 -9.68
N GLU A 370 2.55 -10.09 -10.47
CA GLU A 370 1.76 -9.68 -11.62
C GLU A 370 0.69 -8.64 -11.26
N GLY A 371 0.05 -8.79 -10.09
CA GLY A 371 -0.95 -7.84 -9.59
C GLY A 371 -0.39 -6.53 -9.01
N MET A 372 0.92 -6.45 -8.79
CA MET A 372 1.61 -5.29 -8.21
C MET A 372 2.34 -4.45 -9.26
N SER A 373 3.15 -5.09 -10.08
CA SER A 373 4.06 -4.45 -11.05
C SER A 373 4.11 -5.16 -12.40
N GLY A 374 3.28 -6.18 -12.60
CA GLY A 374 3.16 -6.89 -13.87
C GLY A 374 2.32 -6.15 -14.90
N ARG A 375 2.18 -6.79 -16.08
CA ARG A 375 1.45 -6.20 -17.21
C ARG A 375 -0.03 -5.98 -16.90
N PHE A 376 -0.62 -6.83 -16.05
CA PHE A 376 -2.00 -6.67 -15.60
C PHE A 376 -2.30 -5.25 -15.08
N VAL A 377 -1.37 -4.62 -14.36
CA VAL A 377 -1.59 -3.30 -13.75
C VAL A 377 -1.76 -2.20 -14.80
N SER A 378 -0.87 -2.15 -15.81
CA SER A 378 -0.96 -1.18 -16.89
C SER A 378 -2.09 -1.50 -17.87
N GLU A 379 -2.26 -2.78 -18.24
CA GLU A 379 -3.38 -3.23 -19.10
C GLU A 379 -4.73 -2.87 -18.49
N LEU A 380 -4.90 -3.09 -17.18
CA LEU A 380 -6.13 -2.77 -16.45
C LEU A 380 -6.41 -1.27 -16.43
N ARG A 381 -5.38 -0.46 -16.12
CA ARG A 381 -5.47 1.00 -16.18
C ARG A 381 -5.95 1.43 -17.56
N ASP A 382 -5.24 1.01 -18.62
CA ASP A 382 -5.47 1.50 -19.97
C ASP A 382 -6.87 1.13 -20.50
N VAL A 383 -7.35 -0.08 -20.23
CA VAL A 383 -8.70 -0.49 -20.64
C VAL A 383 -9.80 0.25 -19.89
N ILE A 384 -9.60 0.60 -18.61
CA ILE A 384 -10.55 1.42 -17.85
C ILE A 384 -10.60 2.84 -18.43
N TYR A 385 -9.44 3.44 -18.72
CA TYR A 385 -9.38 4.78 -19.34
C TYR A 385 -10.04 4.79 -20.73
N ALA A 386 -9.80 3.77 -21.54
CA ALA A 386 -10.45 3.63 -22.84
C ALA A 386 -11.99 3.57 -22.70
N ALA A 387 -12.51 2.83 -21.71
CA ALA A 387 -13.95 2.72 -21.46
C ALA A 387 -14.58 4.08 -21.06
N ILE A 388 -13.95 4.82 -20.13
CA ILE A 388 -14.48 6.11 -19.68
C ILE A 388 -14.35 7.20 -20.75
N ASP A 389 -13.30 7.18 -21.57
CA ASP A 389 -13.09 8.19 -22.62
C ASP A 389 -14.02 7.95 -23.83
N ALA A 390 -14.38 6.70 -24.12
CA ALA A 390 -15.39 6.37 -25.12
C ALA A 390 -16.78 6.95 -24.77
N GLU A 391 -17.15 7.02 -23.49
CA GLU A 391 -18.40 7.66 -23.05
C GLU A 391 -18.38 9.17 -23.27
N ARG A 392 -17.22 9.82 -23.09
CA ARG A 392 -17.09 11.28 -23.28
C ARG A 392 -17.18 11.69 -24.74
N ALA A 393 -16.84 10.79 -25.66
CA ALA A 393 -16.84 11.04 -27.09
C ALA A 393 -18.21 10.77 -27.76
N SER A 394 -19.12 10.07 -27.08
CA SER A 394 -20.47 9.74 -27.55
C SER A 394 -21.53 10.68 -26.99
#